data_AF-A0A7U9S163-F1
#
_entry.id   AF-A0A7U9S163-F1
#
_cell.length_a   1.000
_cell.length_b   1.000
_cell.length_c   1.000
_cell.angle_alpha   90.00
_cell.angle_beta   90.00
_cell.angle_gamma   90.00
#
_symmetry.space_group_name_H-M   'P 1'
#
loop_
_entity.id
_entity.type
_entity.pdbx_description
1 polymer ?
#
loop_
_entity_poly.entity_id
_entity_poly.type
_entity_poly.pdbx_seq_one_letter_code
_entity_poly.pdbx_strand_id
1 'polypeptide(L)'
;MPISSTKENYDEENANEKFAYDLNAIISASQRDILLLIDEIEQITPGLGMKDNWKNGVDFVKFWQTVRSNFHKWGKKFTFILAGTNPSAIEQVSIAGHDNPLFNQLKADSYLLPFSVDDTKEMINKLGGYIGLRFDDIVCAKLTQDFGGHPYLIRHFCSAINKYIMDGRMQKPVLVTNAIYNKAMPIFAKKSADNYCRFIMGVLIDYYPEEYKFIEQLALGNIGIDDQAIYDPQMISHLLGYGIIEDNQGVLDFKIEVLKNYLNRKYAYKRQNMTNEEKWAEISERRNRVELKIRVIVKTQLKAIYGNSAKQKVLDSMRNEVRLKYANLQYNDLFDPKKCEIYFLQLGNLIEKHWNQCFKNIFSRNKPSIKSYFTIINDLRCECHAAPVSDEEMDSFRGAMRTLEKEVNSYFSC
;
A
#
# COMPACT_ATOMS: atom_id res chain seq x y z
N MET A 1 -20.61 2.43 44.13
CA MET A 1 -20.79 1.01 43.74
C MET A 1 -20.11 0.16 44.79
N PRO A 2 -20.64 -1.00 45.20
CA PRO A 2 -19.97 -1.83 46.19
C PRO A 2 -18.85 -2.59 45.47
N ILE A 3 -17.75 -1.90 45.22
CA ILE A 3 -16.46 -2.54 45.00
C ILE A 3 -15.87 -2.65 46.40
N SER A 4 -15.77 -3.88 46.88
CA SER A 4 -15.37 -4.17 48.27
C SER A 4 -13.87 -4.36 48.39
N SER A 5 -13.19 -4.64 47.28
CA SER A 5 -11.73 -4.84 47.23
C SER A 5 -11.01 -3.56 46.79
N THR A 6 -9.93 -3.18 47.46
CA THR A 6 -9.00 -2.13 47.01
C THR A 6 -7.97 -2.71 46.04
N LYS A 7 -7.23 -1.83 45.35
CA LYS A 7 -6.14 -2.25 44.46
C LYS A 7 -5.10 -3.12 45.18
N GLU A 8 -4.81 -2.85 46.46
CA GLU A 8 -3.86 -3.66 47.24
C GLU A 8 -4.37 -5.06 47.56
N ASN A 9 -5.68 -5.31 47.39
CA ASN A 9 -6.26 -6.63 47.60
C ASN A 9 -6.14 -7.55 46.39
N TYR A 10 -5.71 -7.04 45.23
CA TYR A 10 -5.46 -7.82 44.02
C TYR A 10 -3.98 -8.16 43.91
N ASP A 11 -3.68 -9.45 43.86
CA ASP A 11 -2.38 -10.00 43.47
C ASP A 11 -2.57 -11.05 42.36
N GLU A 12 -1.47 -11.56 41.81
CA GLU A 12 -1.53 -12.52 40.70
C GLU A 12 -2.22 -13.85 41.06
N GLU A 13 -2.22 -14.25 42.33
CA GLU A 13 -2.80 -15.52 42.78
C GLU A 13 -4.31 -15.38 43.03
N ASN A 14 -4.75 -14.22 43.54
CA ASN A 14 -6.12 -14.01 44.00
C ASN A 14 -7.00 -13.20 43.02
N ALA A 15 -6.43 -12.65 41.95
CA ALA A 15 -7.11 -11.71 41.04
C ALA A 15 -8.43 -12.26 40.49
N ASN A 16 -8.49 -13.55 40.13
CA ASN A 16 -9.70 -14.18 39.61
C ASN A 16 -10.81 -14.24 40.67
N GLU A 17 -10.47 -14.64 41.89
CA GLU A 17 -11.43 -14.73 43.01
C GLU A 17 -11.97 -13.34 43.40
N LYS A 18 -11.07 -12.35 43.50
CA LYS A 18 -11.44 -10.97 43.82
C LYS A 18 -12.32 -10.35 42.75
N PHE A 19 -11.96 -10.54 41.47
CA PHE A 19 -12.77 -10.08 40.35
C PHE A 19 -14.17 -10.71 40.39
N ALA A 20 -14.27 -12.01 40.62
CA ALA A 20 -15.55 -12.71 40.71
C ALA A 20 -16.41 -12.22 41.90
N TYR A 21 -15.78 -11.90 43.03
CA TYR A 21 -16.45 -11.38 44.21
C TYR A 21 -17.01 -9.97 43.98
N ASP A 22 -16.19 -9.05 43.44
CA ASP A 22 -16.62 -7.69 43.14
C ASP A 22 -17.68 -7.68 42.05
N LEU A 23 -17.55 -8.53 41.02
CA LEU A 23 -18.55 -8.68 39.97
C LEU A 23 -19.91 -9.11 40.54
N ASN A 24 -19.94 -10.08 41.46
CA ASN A 24 -21.16 -10.49 42.16
C ASN A 24 -21.78 -9.33 42.95
N ALA A 25 -20.97 -8.57 43.68
CA ALA A 25 -21.43 -7.44 44.46
C ALA A 25 -22.08 -6.37 43.57
N ILE A 26 -21.47 -6.09 42.41
CA ILE A 26 -22.02 -5.14 41.42
C ILE A 26 -23.32 -5.66 40.82
N ILE A 27 -23.38 -6.92 40.37
CA ILE A 27 -24.61 -7.51 39.81
C ILE A 27 -25.73 -7.49 40.84
N SER A 28 -25.44 -7.90 42.07
CA SER A 28 -26.42 -7.97 43.16
C SER A 28 -26.93 -6.59 43.58
N ALA A 29 -26.07 -5.58 43.62
CA ALA A 29 -26.48 -4.23 44.00
C ALA A 29 -27.18 -3.46 42.88
N SER A 30 -26.72 -3.63 41.63
CA SER A 30 -27.28 -2.91 40.48
C SER A 30 -28.52 -3.58 39.89
N GLN A 31 -28.67 -4.90 40.08
CA GLN A 31 -29.68 -5.74 39.41
C GLN A 31 -29.63 -5.63 37.87
N ARG A 32 -28.48 -5.21 37.32
CA ARG A 32 -28.26 -5.04 35.88
C ARG A 32 -27.24 -6.04 35.36
N ASP A 33 -27.34 -6.31 34.06
CA ASP A 33 -26.35 -7.08 33.33
C ASP A 33 -25.12 -6.20 33.10
N ILE A 34 -23.92 -6.81 33.13
CA ILE A 34 -22.65 -6.11 32.96
C ILE A 34 -22.07 -6.47 31.60
N LEU A 35 -21.69 -5.44 30.85
CA LEU A 35 -21.00 -5.57 29.57
C LEU A 35 -19.60 -4.94 29.69
N LEU A 36 -18.57 -5.74 29.44
CA LEU A 36 -17.20 -5.26 29.33
C LEU A 36 -16.85 -5.00 27.86
N LEU A 37 -16.64 -3.74 27.51
CA LEU A 37 -16.18 -3.34 26.18
C LEU A 37 -14.67 -3.14 26.21
N ILE A 38 -13.95 -3.88 25.36
CA ILE A 38 -12.51 -3.67 25.16
C ILE A 38 -12.31 -3.22 23.73
N ASP A 39 -11.98 -1.94 23.58
CA ASP A 39 -11.56 -1.35 22.31
C ASP A 39 -10.04 -1.43 22.17
N GLU A 40 -9.55 -1.55 20.94
CA GLU A 40 -8.15 -1.81 20.61
C GLU A 40 -7.54 -2.98 21.42
N ILE A 41 -8.13 -4.18 21.29
CA ILE A 41 -7.63 -5.42 21.90
C ILE A 41 -6.12 -5.65 21.66
N GLU A 42 -5.58 -5.12 20.56
CA GLU A 42 -4.17 -5.16 20.20
C GLU A 42 -3.26 -4.62 21.30
N GLN A 43 -3.71 -3.64 22.08
CA GLN A 43 -2.92 -3.03 23.17
C GLN A 43 -2.53 -4.04 24.26
N ILE A 44 -3.29 -5.12 24.39
CA ILE A 44 -3.06 -6.20 25.36
C ILE A 44 -2.78 -7.55 24.68
N THR A 45 -2.69 -7.62 23.35
CA THR A 45 -2.53 -8.88 22.60
C THR A 45 -1.04 -9.29 22.48
N PRO A 46 -0.69 -10.59 22.57
CA PRO A 46 0.66 -11.07 22.37
C PRO A 46 1.24 -10.66 21.02
N GLY A 47 2.52 -10.27 21.00
CA GLY A 47 3.20 -9.72 19.83
C GLY A 47 2.83 -8.26 19.48
N LEU A 48 1.63 -7.80 19.84
CA LEU A 48 1.10 -6.46 19.54
C LEU A 48 1.19 -5.48 20.70
N GLY A 49 1.10 -5.99 21.93
CA GLY A 49 0.88 -5.20 23.13
C GLY A 49 1.97 -4.14 23.36
N MET A 50 1.55 -3.00 23.91
CA MET A 50 2.45 -1.88 24.19
C MET A 50 3.49 -2.18 25.26
N LYS A 51 3.11 -2.99 26.26
CA LYS A 51 4.00 -3.37 27.36
C LYS A 51 4.46 -4.81 27.20
N ASP A 52 5.68 -5.07 27.65
CA ASP A 52 6.36 -6.35 27.47
C ASP A 52 5.62 -7.54 28.10
N ASN A 53 4.97 -7.32 29.26
CA ASN A 53 4.15 -8.32 29.95
C ASN A 53 2.96 -8.82 29.10
N TRP A 54 2.37 -7.95 28.27
CA TRP A 54 1.32 -8.34 27.32
C TRP A 54 1.91 -8.89 26.02
N LYS A 55 2.99 -8.27 25.53
CA LYS A 55 3.60 -8.60 24.24
C LYS A 55 4.30 -9.95 24.24
N ASN A 56 5.12 -10.20 25.26
CA ASN A 56 6.00 -11.37 25.37
C ASN A 56 5.73 -12.20 26.63
N GLY A 57 4.87 -11.71 27.53
CA GLY A 57 4.54 -12.38 28.79
C GLY A 57 3.26 -13.21 28.73
N VAL A 58 2.75 -13.55 29.92
CA VAL A 58 1.58 -14.42 30.13
C VAL A 58 0.34 -13.66 30.62
N ASP A 59 0.40 -12.33 30.68
CA ASP A 59 -0.68 -11.51 31.26
C ASP A 59 -1.96 -11.60 30.43
N PHE A 60 -1.84 -11.72 29.10
CA PHE A 60 -2.98 -12.00 28.24
C PHE A 60 -3.72 -13.27 28.69
N VAL A 61 -2.98 -14.35 28.94
CA VAL A 61 -3.54 -15.63 29.36
C VAL A 61 -4.22 -15.48 30.73
N LYS A 62 -3.53 -14.90 31.72
CA LYS A 62 -4.07 -14.71 33.09
C LYS A 62 -5.33 -13.85 33.10
N PHE A 63 -5.31 -12.74 32.35
CA PHE A 63 -6.45 -11.83 32.22
C PHE A 63 -7.64 -12.53 31.58
N TRP A 64 -7.45 -13.20 30.44
CA TRP A 64 -8.54 -13.84 29.73
C TRP A 64 -9.06 -15.09 30.40
N GLN A 65 -8.23 -15.83 31.15
CA GLN A 65 -8.72 -16.89 32.03
C GLN A 65 -9.69 -16.34 33.07
N THR A 66 -9.38 -15.19 33.67
CA THR A 66 -10.24 -14.52 34.67
C THR A 66 -11.55 -14.02 34.05
N VAL A 67 -11.49 -13.38 32.88
CA VAL A 67 -12.71 -12.90 32.21
C VAL A 67 -13.57 -14.08 31.75
N ARG A 68 -12.97 -15.10 31.13
CA ARG A 68 -13.68 -16.28 30.62
C ARG A 68 -14.31 -17.12 31.73
N SER A 69 -13.60 -17.33 32.84
CA SER A 69 -14.14 -18.07 34.00
C SER A 69 -15.42 -17.41 34.51
N ASN A 70 -15.42 -16.07 34.61
CA ASN A 70 -16.56 -15.30 35.07
C ASN A 70 -17.68 -15.21 34.02
N PHE A 71 -17.33 -15.14 32.74
CA PHE A 71 -18.31 -15.23 31.64
C PHE A 71 -19.10 -16.54 31.72
N HIS A 72 -18.44 -17.68 31.91
CA HIS A 72 -19.11 -18.97 32.09
C HIS A 72 -19.92 -19.04 33.38
N LYS A 73 -19.39 -18.51 34.49
CA LYS A 73 -20.06 -18.53 35.81
C LYS A 73 -21.36 -17.74 35.82
N TRP A 74 -21.36 -16.55 35.22
CA TRP A 74 -22.48 -15.59 35.31
C TRP A 74 -23.40 -15.61 34.08
N GLY A 75 -22.98 -16.25 32.99
CA GLY A 75 -23.76 -16.35 31.76
C GLY A 75 -24.22 -14.97 31.27
N LYS A 76 -25.54 -14.82 31.03
CA LYS A 76 -26.11 -13.56 30.50
C LYS A 76 -25.90 -12.33 31.41
N LYS A 77 -25.56 -12.51 32.69
CA LYS A 77 -25.33 -11.40 33.63
C LYS A 77 -23.98 -10.72 33.46
N PHE A 78 -23.04 -11.38 32.79
CA PHE A 78 -21.73 -10.80 32.47
C PHE A 78 -21.31 -11.21 31.06
N THR A 79 -21.15 -10.23 30.19
CA THR A 79 -20.72 -10.43 28.80
C THR A 79 -19.61 -9.46 28.45
N PHE A 80 -18.89 -9.72 27.37
CA PHE A 80 -17.84 -8.84 26.87
C PHE A 80 -17.89 -8.73 25.35
N ILE A 81 -17.44 -7.59 24.83
CA ILE A 81 -17.22 -7.35 23.40
C ILE A 81 -15.77 -6.93 23.22
N LEU A 82 -15.14 -7.53 22.21
CA LEU A 82 -13.81 -7.17 21.76
C LEU A 82 -13.93 -6.40 20.45
N ALA A 83 -13.27 -5.24 20.39
CA ALA A 83 -13.07 -4.51 19.16
C ALA A 83 -11.57 -4.43 18.87
N GLY A 84 -11.24 -4.71 17.61
CA GLY A 84 -9.88 -4.76 17.10
C GLY A 84 -9.89 -4.84 15.59
N THR A 85 -8.77 -4.47 15.00
CA THR A 85 -8.43 -4.57 13.58
C THR A 85 -7.65 -5.84 13.26
N ASN A 86 -7.03 -6.48 14.25
CA ASN A 86 -6.23 -7.69 14.09
C ASN A 86 -6.85 -8.88 14.88
N PRO A 87 -7.25 -9.97 14.23
CA PRO A 87 -7.89 -11.12 14.87
C PRO A 87 -6.92 -12.12 15.52
N SER A 88 -5.61 -11.90 15.46
CA SER A 88 -4.60 -12.82 16.01
C SER A 88 -4.81 -13.20 17.48
N ALA A 89 -5.44 -12.33 18.29
CA ALA A 89 -5.79 -12.60 19.68
C ALA A 89 -6.72 -13.82 19.86
N ILE A 90 -7.58 -14.11 18.88
CA ILE A 90 -8.57 -15.20 18.93
C ILE A 90 -8.20 -16.39 18.04
N GLU A 91 -7.20 -16.23 17.16
CA GLU A 91 -6.75 -17.25 16.20
C GLU A 91 -5.55 -18.07 16.68
N GLN A 92 -4.71 -17.51 17.56
CA GLN A 92 -3.57 -18.24 18.11
C GLN A 92 -4.04 -19.39 19.01
N VAL A 93 -3.58 -20.61 18.74
CA VAL A 93 -3.94 -21.79 19.56
C VAL A 93 -3.30 -21.72 20.95
N SER A 94 -2.06 -21.24 21.02
CA SER A 94 -1.29 -21.13 22.26
C SER A 94 -0.52 -19.83 22.34
N ILE A 95 -0.31 -19.35 23.57
CA ILE A 95 0.37 -18.10 23.90
C ILE A 95 1.38 -18.40 25.01
N ALA A 96 2.66 -18.13 24.75
CA ALA A 96 3.76 -18.37 25.68
C ALA A 96 3.76 -19.80 26.29
N GLY A 97 3.37 -20.81 25.51
CA GLY A 97 3.31 -22.21 25.94
C GLY A 97 2.04 -22.62 26.71
N HIS A 98 1.07 -21.71 26.87
CA HIS A 98 -0.22 -21.98 27.48
C HIS A 98 -1.35 -21.97 26.43
N ASP A 99 -2.44 -22.69 26.70
CA ASP A 99 -3.64 -22.64 25.87
C ASP A 99 -4.21 -21.21 25.83
N ASN A 100 -4.54 -20.72 24.64
CA ASN A 100 -5.15 -19.40 24.50
C ASN A 100 -6.60 -19.45 25.00
N PRO A 101 -6.95 -18.69 26.06
CA PRO A 101 -8.31 -18.71 26.61
C PRO A 101 -9.34 -18.17 25.63
N LEU A 102 -8.96 -17.29 24.71
CA LEU A 102 -9.85 -16.69 23.70
C LEU A 102 -9.92 -17.46 22.38
N PHE A 103 -9.14 -18.54 22.22
CA PHE A 103 -9.09 -19.29 20.98
C PHE A 103 -10.48 -19.78 20.55
N ASN A 104 -10.91 -19.39 19.34
CA ASN A 104 -12.22 -19.70 18.76
C ASN A 104 -13.43 -19.34 19.66
N GLN A 105 -13.25 -18.47 20.66
CA GLN A 105 -14.33 -18.09 21.57
C GLN A 105 -15.29 -17.08 20.93
N LEU A 106 -14.80 -16.28 19.98
CA LEU A 106 -15.60 -15.40 19.13
C LEU A 106 -15.75 -16.04 17.76
N LYS A 107 -16.97 -16.00 17.23
CA LYS A 107 -17.30 -16.56 15.92
C LYS A 107 -16.88 -15.61 14.80
N ALA A 108 -16.62 -16.16 13.61
CA ALA A 108 -16.22 -15.42 12.42
C ALA A 108 -17.28 -14.42 11.89
N ASP A 109 -18.53 -14.48 12.36
CA ASP A 109 -19.58 -13.49 12.07
C ASP A 109 -19.39 -12.15 12.83
N SER A 110 -18.22 -11.96 13.46
CA SER A 110 -17.87 -10.77 14.25
C SER A 110 -17.29 -9.60 13.42
N TYR A 111 -17.04 -9.76 12.12
CA TYR A 111 -16.53 -8.66 11.31
C TYR A 111 -17.60 -7.58 11.10
N LEU A 112 -17.21 -6.32 11.32
CA LEU A 112 -18.06 -5.20 10.97
C LEU A 112 -18.08 -5.03 9.45
N LEU A 113 -19.23 -5.32 8.83
CA LEU A 113 -19.36 -5.22 7.39
C LEU A 113 -19.25 -3.77 6.91
N PRO A 114 -18.65 -3.54 5.72
CA PRO A 114 -18.66 -2.22 5.09
C PRO A 114 -20.07 -1.76 4.73
N PHE A 115 -20.24 -0.44 4.59
CA PHE A 115 -21.52 0.15 4.22
C PHE A 115 -21.97 -0.27 2.82
N SER A 116 -23.27 -0.53 2.69
CA SER A 116 -23.93 -0.58 1.39
C SER A 116 -24.01 0.81 0.73
N VAL A 117 -24.51 0.85 -0.50
CA VAL A 117 -24.80 2.12 -1.18
C VAL A 117 -25.83 2.94 -0.40
N ASP A 118 -26.84 2.29 0.16
CA ASP A 118 -27.90 2.95 0.93
C ASP A 118 -27.38 3.49 2.27
N ASP A 119 -26.57 2.71 3.00
CA ASP A 119 -25.92 3.16 4.24
C ASP A 119 -25.00 4.35 3.97
N THR A 120 -24.25 4.29 2.85
CA THR A 120 -23.38 5.37 2.39
C THR A 120 -24.20 6.62 2.10
N LYS A 121 -25.28 6.49 1.33
CA LYS A 121 -26.19 7.57 0.96
C LYS A 121 -26.82 8.23 2.19
N GLU A 122 -27.28 7.44 3.15
CA GLU A 122 -27.83 7.94 4.41
C GLU A 122 -26.77 8.74 5.18
N MET A 123 -25.60 8.14 5.41
CA MET A 123 -24.52 8.76 6.18
C MET A 123 -24.11 10.11 5.58
N ILE A 124 -23.76 10.13 4.28
CA ILE A 124 -23.17 11.32 3.67
C ILE A 124 -24.19 12.44 3.45
N ASN A 125 -25.46 12.11 3.16
CA ASN A 125 -26.47 13.14 2.99
C ASN A 125 -26.98 13.69 4.33
N LYS A 126 -27.00 12.88 5.38
CA LYS A 126 -27.29 13.35 6.75
C LYS A 126 -26.21 14.32 7.23
N LEU A 127 -24.94 13.92 7.13
CA LEU A 127 -23.81 14.77 7.54
C LEU A 127 -23.61 15.98 6.62
N GLY A 128 -23.69 15.76 5.31
CA GLY A 128 -23.57 16.79 4.29
C GLY A 128 -24.67 17.84 4.38
N GLY A 129 -25.90 17.42 4.70
CA GLY A 129 -27.05 18.31 4.84
C GLY A 129 -26.79 19.44 5.86
N TYR A 130 -26.17 19.13 7.00
CA TYR A 130 -25.80 20.13 8.02
C TYR A 130 -24.83 21.21 7.52
N ILE A 131 -24.08 20.93 6.45
CA ILE A 131 -23.07 21.85 5.89
C ILE A 131 -23.42 22.30 4.46
N GLY A 132 -24.67 22.13 4.04
CA GLY A 132 -25.17 22.55 2.73
C GLY A 132 -24.65 21.72 1.56
N LEU A 133 -24.33 20.44 1.77
CA LEU A 133 -23.96 19.50 0.72
C LEU A 133 -25.01 18.41 0.59
N ARG A 134 -25.34 18.06 -0.65
CA ARG A 134 -26.14 16.89 -1.01
C ARG A 134 -25.40 16.10 -2.07
N PHE A 135 -25.44 14.78 -2.02
CA PHE A 135 -24.79 13.89 -2.98
C PHE A 135 -25.86 13.17 -3.78
N ASP A 136 -25.72 13.14 -5.10
CA ASP A 136 -26.61 12.35 -5.95
C ASP A 136 -26.35 10.84 -5.81
N ASP A 137 -27.29 10.03 -6.29
CA ASP A 137 -27.26 8.57 -6.12
C ASP A 137 -26.07 7.92 -6.84
N ILE A 138 -25.64 8.50 -7.97
CA ILE A 138 -24.49 8.02 -8.74
C ILE A 138 -23.21 8.26 -7.94
N VAL A 139 -23.07 9.41 -7.31
CA VAL A 139 -21.95 9.74 -6.44
C VAL A 139 -21.97 8.86 -5.19
N CYS A 140 -23.14 8.58 -4.61
CA CYS A 140 -23.25 7.65 -3.47
C CYS A 140 -22.71 6.26 -3.85
N ALA A 141 -23.17 5.70 -4.97
CA ALA A 141 -22.70 4.41 -5.47
C ALA A 141 -21.20 4.43 -5.77
N LYS A 142 -20.71 5.51 -6.40
CA LYS A 142 -19.29 5.68 -6.71
C LYS A 142 -18.42 5.80 -5.46
N LEU A 143 -18.88 6.48 -4.42
CA LEU A 143 -18.19 6.53 -3.12
C LEU A 143 -18.09 5.13 -2.50
N THR A 144 -19.18 4.38 -2.51
CA THR A 144 -19.21 3.02 -1.98
C THR A 144 -18.25 2.11 -2.74
N GLN A 145 -18.25 2.17 -4.09
CA GLN A 145 -17.33 1.38 -4.92
C GLN A 145 -15.87 1.82 -4.73
N ASP A 146 -15.60 3.13 -4.81
CA ASP A 146 -14.22 3.64 -4.79
C ASP A 146 -13.54 3.32 -3.44
N PHE A 147 -14.29 3.38 -2.34
CA PHE A 147 -13.79 3.19 -0.98
C PHE A 147 -14.26 1.90 -0.29
N GLY A 148 -14.85 0.96 -1.04
CA GLY A 148 -15.39 -0.32 -0.57
C GLY A 148 -16.37 -0.22 0.60
N GLY A 149 -17.14 0.87 0.70
CA GLY A 149 -18.09 1.08 1.80
C GLY A 149 -17.44 1.49 3.13
N HIS A 150 -16.15 1.82 3.15
CA HIS A 150 -15.46 2.15 4.40
C HIS A 150 -15.85 3.55 4.93
N PRO A 151 -16.54 3.68 6.09
CA PRO A 151 -17.15 4.95 6.51
C PRO A 151 -16.15 6.08 6.70
N TYR A 152 -15.00 5.79 7.31
CA TYR A 152 -13.94 6.79 7.52
C TYR A 152 -13.39 7.35 6.20
N LEU A 153 -13.09 6.49 5.22
CA LEU A 153 -12.55 6.90 3.93
C LEU A 153 -13.54 7.76 3.16
N ILE A 154 -14.79 7.31 3.10
CA ILE A 154 -15.88 8.03 2.44
C ILE A 154 -16.01 9.42 3.05
N ARG A 155 -16.03 9.53 4.39
CA ARG A 155 -16.11 10.81 5.10
C ARG A 155 -14.88 11.69 4.86
N HIS A 156 -13.69 11.09 4.82
CA HIS A 156 -12.45 11.82 4.55
C HIS A 156 -12.45 12.40 3.15
N PHE A 157 -12.89 11.62 2.16
CA PHE A 157 -13.03 12.11 0.80
C PHE A 157 -14.15 13.15 0.66
N CYS A 158 -15.29 12.98 1.33
CA CYS A 158 -16.34 14.00 1.40
C CYS A 158 -15.81 15.32 2.00
N SER A 159 -14.91 15.25 2.98
CA SER A 159 -14.23 16.42 3.54
C SER A 159 -13.31 17.09 2.52
N ALA A 160 -12.63 16.30 1.68
CA ALA A 160 -11.83 16.82 0.56
C ALA A 160 -12.70 17.47 -0.53
N ILE A 161 -13.88 16.91 -0.84
CA ILE A 161 -14.87 17.53 -1.71
C ILE A 161 -15.32 18.88 -1.13
N ASN A 162 -15.70 18.91 0.15
CA ASN A 162 -16.10 20.16 0.81
C ASN A 162 -14.99 21.22 0.74
N LYS A 163 -13.73 20.83 0.96
CA LYS A 163 -12.58 21.72 0.81
C LYS A 163 -12.44 22.25 -0.62
N TYR A 164 -12.54 21.38 -1.63
CA TYR A 164 -12.51 21.78 -3.04
C TYR A 164 -13.61 22.81 -3.38
N ILE A 165 -14.83 22.60 -2.87
CA ILE A 165 -15.97 23.53 -3.04
C ILE A 165 -15.68 24.89 -2.39
N MET A 166 -15.13 24.89 -1.16
CA MET A 166 -14.78 26.11 -0.44
C MET A 166 -13.65 26.89 -1.11
N ASP A 167 -12.57 26.20 -1.51
CA ASP A 167 -11.43 26.81 -2.21
C ASP A 167 -11.87 27.39 -3.57
N GLY A 168 -12.81 26.73 -4.25
CA GLY A 168 -13.45 27.19 -5.48
C GLY A 168 -14.50 28.28 -5.28
N ARG A 169 -14.77 28.73 -4.04
CA ARG A 169 -15.78 29.75 -3.68
C ARG A 169 -17.17 29.47 -4.26
N MET A 170 -17.55 28.20 -4.36
CA MET A 170 -18.88 27.82 -4.85
C MET A 170 -19.95 28.16 -3.80
N GLN A 171 -21.11 28.64 -4.24
CA GLN A 171 -22.22 28.95 -3.33
C GLN A 171 -22.92 27.68 -2.88
N LYS A 172 -23.18 27.57 -1.58
CA LYS A 172 -23.97 26.49 -0.96
C LYS A 172 -25.45 26.90 -0.86
N PRO A 173 -26.41 25.95 -0.95
CA PRO A 173 -26.22 24.51 -0.99
C PRO A 173 -25.72 23.99 -2.35
N VAL A 174 -24.89 22.94 -2.32
CA VAL A 174 -24.32 22.30 -3.52
C VAL A 174 -24.80 20.86 -3.63
N LEU A 175 -25.32 20.51 -4.80
CA LEU A 175 -25.48 19.11 -5.22
C LEU A 175 -24.16 18.63 -5.82
N VAL A 176 -23.51 17.71 -5.12
CA VAL A 176 -22.29 17.04 -5.56
C VAL A 176 -22.66 15.97 -6.57
N THR A 177 -22.19 16.17 -7.79
CA THR A 177 -22.30 15.23 -8.91
C THR A 177 -20.92 14.71 -9.31
N ASN A 178 -20.88 13.81 -10.30
CA ASN A 178 -19.63 13.32 -10.90
C ASN A 178 -18.67 14.45 -11.35
N ALA A 179 -19.19 15.62 -11.73
CA ALA A 179 -18.37 16.76 -12.13
C ALA A 179 -17.44 17.24 -11.00
N ILE A 180 -17.96 17.38 -9.78
CA ILE A 180 -17.17 17.79 -8.61
C ILE A 180 -16.30 16.62 -8.15
N TYR A 181 -16.89 15.42 -8.11
CA TYR A 181 -16.20 14.19 -7.70
C TYR A 181 -14.89 13.99 -8.47
N ASN A 182 -14.95 14.02 -9.80
CA ASN A 182 -13.81 13.75 -10.69
C ASN A 182 -12.71 14.81 -10.59
N LYS A 183 -13.04 16.03 -10.13
CA LYS A 183 -12.03 17.07 -9.86
C LYS A 183 -11.39 16.92 -8.48
N ALA A 184 -12.15 16.48 -7.48
CA ALA A 184 -11.65 16.27 -6.13
C ALA A 184 -10.81 15.00 -5.99
N MET A 185 -11.16 13.91 -6.68
CA MET A 185 -10.52 12.60 -6.54
C MET A 185 -8.99 12.62 -6.80
N PRO A 186 -8.47 13.20 -7.90
CA PRO A 186 -7.02 13.23 -8.12
C PRO A 186 -6.26 14.01 -7.03
N ILE A 187 -6.88 15.05 -6.47
CA ILE A 187 -6.31 15.86 -5.38
C ILE A 187 -6.23 15.03 -4.11
N PHE A 188 -7.30 14.28 -3.80
CA PHE A 188 -7.35 13.39 -2.65
C PHE A 188 -6.41 12.20 -2.77
N ALA A 189 -6.35 11.57 -3.94
CA ALA A 189 -5.51 10.40 -4.17
C ALA A 189 -4.03 10.71 -3.90
N LYS A 190 -3.54 11.83 -4.44
CA LYS A 190 -2.16 12.29 -4.25
C LYS A 190 -1.80 12.65 -2.80
N LYS A 191 -2.77 13.07 -1.99
CA LYS A 191 -2.52 13.62 -0.64
C LYS A 191 -2.89 12.68 0.51
N SER A 192 -3.86 11.79 0.32
CA SER A 192 -4.53 11.12 1.44
C SER A 192 -4.88 9.66 1.17
N ALA A 193 -5.38 9.29 -0.01
CA ALA A 193 -5.77 7.90 -0.28
C ALA A 193 -4.57 6.94 -0.13
N ASP A 194 -3.39 7.35 -0.62
CA ASP A 194 -2.17 6.55 -0.51
C ASP A 194 -1.73 6.30 0.94
N ASN A 195 -1.99 7.23 1.88
CA ASN A 195 -1.70 7.03 3.30
C ASN A 195 -2.58 5.94 3.91
N TYR A 196 -3.87 5.97 3.58
CA TYR A 196 -4.80 4.95 4.05
C TYR A 196 -4.48 3.58 3.44
N CYS A 197 -4.17 3.53 2.14
CA CYS A 197 -3.74 2.28 1.52
C CYS A 197 -2.48 1.73 2.22
N ARG A 198 -1.51 2.60 2.57
CA ARG A 198 -0.36 2.20 3.40
C ARG A 198 -0.75 1.67 4.77
N PHE A 199 -1.78 2.21 5.40
CA PHE A 199 -2.27 1.74 6.71
C PHE A 199 -2.86 0.33 6.62
N ILE A 200 -3.83 0.09 5.71
CA ILE A 200 -4.34 -1.28 5.46
C ILE A 200 -3.16 -2.20 5.17
N MET A 201 -2.26 -1.74 4.30
CA MET A 201 -1.16 -2.58 3.89
C MET A 201 -0.16 -2.88 4.98
N GLY A 202 0.04 -1.98 5.95
CA GLY A 202 0.92 -2.20 7.08
C GLY A 202 0.49 -3.42 7.89
N VAL A 203 -0.81 -3.51 8.22
CA VAL A 203 -1.36 -4.64 8.97
C VAL A 203 -1.10 -5.97 8.23
N LEU A 204 -1.37 -6.02 6.93
CA LEU A 204 -1.13 -7.23 6.15
C LEU A 204 0.36 -7.54 5.98
N ILE A 205 1.21 -6.55 5.77
CA ILE A 205 2.66 -6.75 5.62
C ILE A 205 3.27 -7.31 6.91
N ASP A 206 2.88 -6.75 8.06
CA ASP A 206 3.51 -7.06 9.34
C ASP A 206 3.00 -8.38 9.94
N TYR A 207 1.73 -8.72 9.73
CA TYR A 207 1.08 -9.85 10.40
C TYR A 207 0.58 -10.95 9.45
N TYR A 208 0.30 -10.61 8.19
CA TYR A 208 -0.33 -11.52 7.23
C TYR A 208 0.34 -11.46 5.84
N PRO A 209 1.67 -11.72 5.74
CA PRO A 209 2.46 -11.45 4.54
C PRO A 209 2.02 -12.24 3.31
N GLU A 210 1.45 -13.44 3.51
CA GLU A 210 0.88 -14.24 2.42
C GLU A 210 -0.42 -13.62 1.87
N GLU A 211 -1.29 -13.06 2.73
CA GLU A 211 -2.50 -12.34 2.31
C GLU A 211 -2.13 -11.07 1.54
N TYR A 212 -1.11 -10.37 2.01
CA TYR A 212 -0.54 -9.24 1.30
C TYR A 212 -0.04 -9.65 -0.10
N LYS A 213 0.72 -10.74 -0.19
CA LYS A 213 1.23 -11.24 -1.47
C LYS A 213 0.07 -11.64 -2.39
N PHE A 214 -0.98 -12.25 -1.85
CA PHE A 214 -2.18 -12.59 -2.60
C PHE A 214 -2.85 -11.36 -3.20
N ILE A 215 -3.14 -10.32 -2.40
CA ILE A 215 -3.78 -9.12 -2.94
C ILE A 215 -2.86 -8.36 -3.93
N GLU A 216 -1.54 -8.43 -3.77
CA GLU A 216 -0.59 -7.90 -4.76
C GLU A 216 -0.80 -8.60 -6.11
N GLN A 217 -0.83 -9.94 -6.13
CA GLN A 217 -1.04 -10.70 -7.35
C GLN A 217 -2.44 -10.48 -7.95
N LEU A 218 -3.47 -10.40 -7.10
CA LEU A 218 -4.85 -10.13 -7.53
C LEU A 218 -4.95 -8.75 -8.19
N ALA A 219 -4.33 -7.73 -7.61
CA ALA A 219 -4.38 -6.37 -8.14
C ALA A 219 -3.75 -6.28 -9.53
N LEU A 220 -2.65 -7.03 -9.73
CA LEU A 220 -1.91 -7.10 -11.00
C LEU A 220 -2.58 -7.98 -12.06
N GLY A 221 -3.64 -8.72 -11.70
CA GLY A 221 -4.26 -9.72 -12.58
C GLY A 221 -3.34 -10.90 -12.88
N ASN A 222 -2.38 -11.18 -11.99
CA ASN A 222 -1.46 -12.31 -12.13
C ASN A 222 -2.11 -13.62 -11.70
N ILE A 223 -3.06 -13.57 -10.76
CA ILE A 223 -3.88 -14.69 -10.34
C ILE A 223 -5.31 -14.51 -10.87
N GLY A 224 -5.88 -15.60 -11.38
CA GLY A 224 -7.22 -15.61 -11.96
C GLY A 224 -8.28 -16.08 -10.96
N ILE A 225 -9.54 -15.81 -11.31
CA ILE A 225 -10.74 -16.20 -10.56
C ILE A 225 -10.84 -17.72 -10.34
N ASP A 226 -10.29 -18.51 -11.26
CA ASP A 226 -10.44 -19.98 -11.28
C ASP A 226 -9.34 -20.73 -10.49
N ASP A 227 -8.38 -20.02 -9.90
CA ASP A 227 -7.26 -20.60 -9.12
C ASP A 227 -7.66 -20.97 -7.67
N GLN A 228 -8.95 -21.19 -7.40
CA GLN A 228 -9.50 -21.43 -6.05
C GLN A 228 -8.84 -22.58 -5.29
N ALA A 229 -8.33 -23.58 -6.01
CA ALA A 229 -7.64 -24.73 -5.43
C ALA A 229 -6.28 -24.39 -4.79
N ILE A 230 -5.76 -23.17 -5.01
CA ILE A 230 -4.45 -22.71 -4.54
C ILE A 230 -4.56 -21.90 -3.23
N TYR A 231 -5.76 -21.46 -2.85
CA TYR A 231 -5.91 -20.48 -1.78
C TYR A 231 -6.12 -21.11 -0.41
N ASP A 232 -5.42 -20.58 0.59
CA ASP A 232 -5.72 -20.84 1.99
C ASP A 232 -7.11 -20.26 2.33
N PRO A 233 -8.11 -21.08 2.73
CA PRO A 233 -9.44 -20.60 3.09
C PRO A 233 -9.43 -19.54 4.19
N GLN A 234 -8.45 -19.59 5.11
CA GLN A 234 -8.34 -18.63 6.20
C GLN A 234 -7.97 -17.24 5.66
N MET A 235 -7.00 -17.16 4.74
CA MET A 235 -6.62 -15.91 4.07
C MET A 235 -7.81 -15.29 3.34
N ILE A 236 -8.57 -16.08 2.59
CA ILE A 236 -9.76 -15.58 1.87
C ILE A 236 -10.81 -15.07 2.87
N SER A 237 -11.04 -15.80 3.95
CA SER A 237 -11.96 -15.38 5.02
C SER A 237 -11.54 -14.05 5.65
N HIS A 238 -10.24 -13.84 5.91
CA HIS A 238 -9.75 -12.57 6.46
C HIS A 238 -9.97 -11.41 5.50
N LEU A 239 -9.58 -11.58 4.23
CA LEU A 239 -9.70 -10.52 3.22
C LEU A 239 -11.16 -10.16 2.92
N LEU A 240 -12.07 -11.14 2.94
CA LEU A 240 -13.52 -10.92 2.86
C LEU A 240 -14.04 -10.21 4.11
N GLY A 241 -13.61 -10.65 5.30
CA GLY A 241 -13.98 -10.06 6.59
C GLY A 241 -13.53 -8.60 6.73
N TYR A 242 -12.33 -8.27 6.26
CA TYR A 242 -11.83 -6.89 6.17
C TYR A 242 -12.52 -6.06 5.09
N GLY A 243 -13.33 -6.67 4.22
CA GLY A 243 -13.99 -6.00 3.10
C GLY A 243 -13.01 -5.49 2.04
N ILE A 244 -11.83 -6.12 1.92
CA ILE A 244 -10.82 -5.78 0.92
C ILE A 244 -11.17 -6.38 -0.44
N ILE A 245 -11.63 -7.63 -0.41
CA ILE A 245 -12.11 -8.38 -1.59
C ILE A 245 -13.60 -8.70 -1.45
N GLU A 246 -14.19 -9.13 -2.55
CA GLU A 246 -15.52 -9.73 -2.61
C GLU A 246 -15.47 -11.08 -3.32
N ASP A 247 -16.45 -11.93 -3.05
CA ASP A 247 -16.67 -13.21 -3.71
C ASP A 247 -18.12 -13.24 -4.21
N ASN A 248 -18.30 -13.41 -5.51
CA ASN A 248 -19.60 -13.66 -6.12
C ASN A 248 -19.60 -14.98 -6.88
N GLN A 249 -20.21 -16.02 -6.29
CA GLN A 249 -20.28 -17.36 -6.89
C GLN A 249 -18.91 -17.94 -7.26
N GLY A 250 -17.89 -17.65 -6.45
CA GLY A 250 -16.51 -18.04 -6.68
C GLY A 250 -15.67 -17.01 -7.44
N VAL A 251 -16.28 -15.92 -7.91
CA VAL A 251 -15.59 -14.83 -8.60
C VAL A 251 -15.03 -13.85 -7.60
N LEU A 252 -13.71 -13.86 -7.41
CA LEU A 252 -12.99 -12.92 -6.55
C LEU A 252 -12.61 -11.63 -7.28
N ASP A 253 -12.88 -10.48 -6.68
CA ASP A 253 -12.34 -9.17 -7.11
C ASP A 253 -12.12 -8.25 -5.89
N PHE A 254 -11.46 -7.13 -6.11
CA PHE A 254 -11.32 -6.07 -5.12
C PHE A 254 -12.65 -5.37 -4.86
N LYS A 255 -12.97 -5.23 -3.58
CA LYS A 255 -14.07 -4.39 -3.12
C LYS A 255 -13.68 -2.92 -2.96
N ILE A 256 -12.39 -2.64 -2.72
CA ILE A 256 -11.85 -1.28 -2.55
C ILE A 256 -11.05 -0.86 -3.78
N GLU A 257 -11.68 -0.14 -4.71
CA GLU A 257 -11.08 0.27 -5.98
C GLU A 257 -9.85 1.19 -5.79
N VAL A 258 -9.85 2.09 -4.80
CA VAL A 258 -8.67 2.93 -4.54
C VAL A 258 -7.45 2.11 -4.10
N LEU A 259 -7.67 0.98 -3.42
CA LEU A 259 -6.61 0.07 -3.00
C LEU A 259 -6.06 -0.73 -4.18
N LYS A 260 -6.95 -1.26 -5.04
CA LYS A 260 -6.58 -1.91 -6.31
C LYS A 260 -5.69 -0.99 -7.16
N ASN A 261 -6.12 0.26 -7.34
CA ASN A 261 -5.38 1.27 -8.08
C ASN A 261 -4.05 1.64 -7.43
N TYR A 262 -4.00 1.73 -6.10
CA TYR A 262 -2.76 1.96 -5.37
C TYR A 262 -1.75 0.83 -5.60
N LEU A 263 -2.17 -0.43 -5.47
CA LEU A 263 -1.32 -1.60 -5.69
C LEU A 263 -0.84 -1.69 -7.14
N ASN A 264 -1.73 -1.45 -8.11
CA ASN A 264 -1.37 -1.40 -9.53
C ASN A 264 -0.31 -0.33 -9.82
N ARG A 265 -0.42 0.87 -9.23
CA ARG A 265 0.62 1.90 -9.37
C ARG A 265 1.92 1.51 -8.67
N LYS A 266 1.84 0.93 -7.48
CA LYS A 266 3.00 0.56 -6.66
C LYS A 266 3.81 -0.59 -7.28
N TYR A 267 3.13 -1.52 -7.95
CA TYR A 267 3.70 -2.75 -8.49
C TYR A 267 3.55 -2.89 -10.00
N ALA A 268 3.32 -1.79 -10.72
CA ALA A 268 3.06 -1.78 -12.17
C ALA A 268 4.02 -2.69 -12.97
N TYR A 269 5.31 -2.72 -12.59
CA TYR A 269 6.35 -3.47 -13.27
C TYR A 269 6.58 -4.90 -12.72
N LYS A 270 5.60 -5.46 -12.00
CA LYS A 270 5.58 -6.86 -11.55
C LYS A 270 4.49 -7.69 -12.25
N ARG A 271 3.69 -7.08 -13.12
CA ARG A 271 2.65 -7.79 -13.88
C ARG A 271 3.29 -8.81 -14.83
N GLN A 272 2.80 -10.04 -14.82
CA GLN A 272 3.34 -11.15 -15.62
C GLN A 272 2.49 -11.42 -16.85
N ASN A 273 1.17 -11.35 -16.71
CA ASN A 273 0.21 -11.60 -17.78
C ASN A 273 0.07 -10.39 -18.71
N MET A 274 1.11 -10.11 -19.48
CA MET A 274 1.18 -8.99 -20.42
C MET A 274 1.24 -9.47 -21.87
N THR A 275 0.45 -8.83 -22.72
CA THR A 275 0.57 -8.90 -24.18
C THR A 275 1.92 -8.35 -24.65
N ASN A 276 2.33 -8.68 -25.88
CA ASN A 276 3.56 -8.12 -26.44
C ASN A 276 3.51 -6.59 -26.54
N GLU A 277 2.34 -6.03 -26.86
CA GLU A 277 2.09 -4.59 -26.90
C GLU A 277 2.28 -3.94 -25.53
N GLU A 278 1.78 -4.57 -24.47
CA GLU A 278 2.00 -4.11 -23.09
C GLU A 278 3.47 -4.21 -22.67
N LYS A 279 4.18 -5.29 -23.05
CA LYS A 279 5.64 -5.43 -22.82
C LYS A 279 6.42 -4.31 -23.51
N TRP A 280 6.11 -4.05 -24.78
CA TRP A 280 6.72 -2.95 -25.54
C TRP A 280 6.44 -1.58 -24.92
N ALA A 281 5.20 -1.34 -24.47
CA ALA A 281 4.83 -0.10 -23.80
C ALA A 281 5.65 0.12 -22.51
N GLU A 282 5.80 -0.91 -21.67
CA GLU A 282 6.63 -0.82 -20.45
C GLU A 282 8.09 -0.52 -20.78
N ILE A 283 8.68 -1.24 -21.75
CA ILE A 283 10.07 -1.06 -22.15
C ILE A 283 10.30 0.39 -22.61
N SER A 284 9.42 0.89 -23.49
CA SER A 284 9.52 2.23 -24.06
C SER A 284 9.39 3.30 -22.98
N GLU A 285 8.36 3.22 -22.14
CA GLU A 285 8.07 4.19 -21.08
C GLU A 285 9.28 4.33 -20.14
N ARG A 286 9.77 3.21 -19.61
CA ARG A 286 10.85 3.20 -18.62
C ARG A 286 12.18 3.64 -19.22
N ARG A 287 12.51 3.18 -20.44
CA ARG A 287 13.72 3.60 -21.16
C ARG A 287 13.72 5.09 -21.42
N ASN A 288 12.62 5.63 -21.97
CA ASN A 288 12.51 7.06 -22.29
C ASN A 288 12.65 7.92 -21.02
N ARG A 289 12.05 7.47 -19.90
CA ARG A 289 12.14 8.17 -18.62
C ARG A 289 13.57 8.16 -18.04
N VAL A 290 14.26 7.02 -18.04
CA VAL A 290 15.62 6.92 -17.48
C VAL A 290 16.64 7.63 -18.38
N GLU A 291 16.46 7.57 -19.70
CA GLU A 291 17.36 8.20 -20.67
C GLU A 291 17.44 9.72 -20.46
N LEU A 292 16.31 10.40 -20.24
CA LEU A 292 16.28 11.84 -19.96
C LEU A 292 17.16 12.20 -18.75
N LYS A 293 17.09 11.40 -17.69
CA LYS A 293 17.89 11.60 -16.48
C LYS A 293 19.37 11.29 -16.72
N ILE A 294 19.69 10.21 -17.43
CA ILE A 294 21.07 9.86 -17.78
C ILE A 294 21.71 10.95 -18.64
N ARG A 295 20.98 11.54 -19.60
CA ARG A 295 21.47 12.67 -20.39
C ARG A 295 21.90 13.83 -19.50
N VAL A 296 21.09 14.17 -18.49
CA VAL A 296 21.44 15.21 -17.52
C VAL A 296 22.71 14.82 -16.74
N ILE A 297 22.81 13.60 -16.22
CA ILE A 297 23.99 13.13 -15.49
C ILE A 297 25.25 13.22 -16.37
N VAL A 298 25.22 12.63 -17.56
CA VAL A 298 26.37 12.59 -18.47
C VAL A 298 26.80 14.00 -18.87
N LYS A 299 25.83 14.87 -19.21
CA LYS A 299 26.08 16.27 -19.52
C LYS A 299 26.73 17.00 -18.35
N THR A 300 26.17 16.88 -17.14
CA THR A 300 26.68 17.61 -15.98
C THR A 300 28.06 17.13 -15.57
N GLN A 301 28.29 15.81 -15.53
CA GLN A 301 29.58 15.23 -15.11
C GLN A 301 30.70 15.53 -16.10
N LEU A 302 30.45 15.36 -17.41
CA LEU A 302 31.47 15.69 -18.41
C LEU A 302 31.80 17.18 -18.40
N LYS A 303 30.80 18.07 -18.22
CA LYS A 303 31.07 19.51 -18.12
C LYS A 303 31.85 19.88 -16.86
N ALA A 304 31.52 19.27 -15.72
CA ALA A 304 32.19 19.53 -14.45
C ALA A 304 33.68 19.14 -14.49
N ILE A 305 34.01 17.98 -15.06
CA ILE A 305 35.38 17.46 -15.08
C ILE A 305 36.21 18.01 -16.23
N TYR A 306 35.64 18.16 -17.43
CA TYR A 306 36.38 18.52 -18.64
C TYR A 306 36.20 19.97 -19.10
N GLY A 307 35.30 20.73 -18.48
CA GLY A 307 35.10 22.16 -18.75
C GLY A 307 34.83 22.45 -20.23
N ASN A 308 35.72 23.21 -20.87
CA ASN A 308 35.58 23.57 -22.29
C ASN A 308 35.87 22.40 -23.24
N SER A 309 36.67 21.41 -22.80
CA SER A 309 36.99 20.22 -23.61
C SER A 309 35.89 19.16 -23.61
N ALA A 310 34.85 19.30 -22.78
CA ALA A 310 33.74 18.35 -22.67
C ALA A 310 33.01 18.11 -24.01
N LYS A 311 32.84 19.17 -24.82
CA LYS A 311 32.25 19.08 -26.16
C LYS A 311 33.05 18.12 -27.05
N GLN A 312 34.36 18.25 -27.05
CA GLN A 312 35.22 17.42 -27.88
C GLN A 312 35.15 15.95 -27.44
N LYS A 313 35.09 15.66 -26.13
CA LYS A 313 34.96 14.28 -25.62
C LYS A 313 33.69 13.58 -26.11
N VAL A 314 32.58 14.30 -26.20
CA VAL A 314 31.31 13.78 -26.73
C VAL A 314 31.40 13.56 -28.25
N LEU A 315 31.93 14.53 -28.99
CA LEU A 315 32.13 14.41 -30.43
C LEU A 315 33.08 13.24 -30.79
N ASP A 316 34.12 13.02 -29.98
CA ASP A 316 35.10 11.95 -30.15
C ASP A 316 34.53 10.55 -29.90
N SER A 317 33.38 10.42 -29.23
CA SER A 317 32.68 9.13 -29.10
C SER A 317 31.76 8.82 -30.28
N MET A 318 31.53 9.78 -31.18
CA MET A 318 30.70 9.60 -32.37
C MET A 318 31.53 9.07 -33.55
N ARG A 319 30.86 8.38 -34.48
CA ARG A 319 31.40 8.03 -35.80
C ARG A 319 31.75 9.31 -36.58
N ASN A 320 32.76 9.25 -37.45
CA ASN A 320 33.30 10.44 -38.13
C ASN A 320 32.23 11.27 -38.87
N GLU A 321 31.33 10.63 -39.61
CA GLU A 321 30.23 11.30 -40.33
C GLU A 321 29.30 12.08 -39.38
N VAL A 322 28.91 11.44 -38.28
CA VAL A 322 28.04 12.01 -37.24
C VAL A 322 28.74 13.14 -36.49
N ARG A 323 30.03 12.98 -36.23
CA ARG A 323 30.87 14.01 -35.60
C ARG A 323 30.90 15.28 -36.44
N LEU A 324 31.11 15.16 -37.75
CA LEU A 324 31.13 16.30 -38.66
C LEU A 324 29.76 16.98 -38.74
N LYS A 325 28.67 16.20 -38.80
CA LYS A 325 27.28 16.71 -38.78
C LYS A 325 26.99 17.61 -37.57
N TYR A 326 27.51 17.26 -36.39
CA TYR A 326 27.21 17.96 -35.13
C TYR A 326 28.35 18.87 -34.61
N ALA A 327 29.44 19.04 -35.37
CA ALA A 327 30.61 19.79 -34.94
C ALA A 327 30.30 21.25 -34.54
N ASN A 328 29.33 21.88 -35.21
CA ASN A 328 28.95 23.28 -34.98
C ASN A 328 27.96 23.49 -33.83
N LEU A 329 27.37 22.41 -33.28
CA LEU A 329 26.42 22.52 -32.18
C LEU A 329 27.09 22.97 -30.87
N GLN A 330 26.37 23.69 -30.03
CA GLN A 330 26.85 24.01 -28.68
C GLN A 330 26.81 22.77 -27.80
N TYR A 331 27.59 22.76 -26.72
CA TYR A 331 27.67 21.60 -25.81
C TYR A 331 26.29 21.16 -25.30
N ASN A 332 25.43 22.12 -24.95
CA ASN A 332 24.08 21.82 -24.48
C ASN A 332 23.20 21.19 -25.55
N ASP A 333 23.38 21.59 -26.82
CA ASP A 333 22.60 21.09 -27.95
C ASP A 333 22.95 19.64 -28.30
N LEU A 334 24.15 19.17 -27.95
CA LEU A 334 24.52 17.76 -28.13
C LEU A 334 23.65 16.80 -27.29
N PHE A 335 23.07 17.29 -26.20
CA PHE A 335 22.20 16.49 -25.33
C PHE A 335 20.71 16.76 -25.55
N ASP A 336 20.35 17.59 -26.53
CA ASP A 336 18.97 17.84 -26.94
C ASP A 336 18.56 16.81 -28.01
N PRO A 337 17.62 15.90 -27.73
CA PRO A 337 17.17 14.88 -28.68
C PRO A 337 16.61 15.44 -29.98
N LYS A 338 16.16 16.71 -29.99
CA LYS A 338 15.65 17.38 -31.21
C LYS A 338 16.77 17.90 -32.11
N LYS A 339 18.00 18.03 -31.59
CA LYS A 339 19.14 18.63 -32.30
C LYS A 339 20.26 17.63 -32.58
N CYS A 340 20.46 16.63 -31.71
CA CYS A 340 21.53 15.67 -31.82
C CYS A 340 21.07 14.24 -31.49
N GLU A 341 21.40 13.31 -32.37
CA GLU A 341 21.07 11.88 -32.27
C GLU A 341 22.06 11.13 -31.36
N ILE A 342 22.15 11.50 -30.09
CA ILE A 342 22.85 10.69 -29.08
C ILE A 342 21.89 9.63 -28.55
N TYR A 343 22.03 8.37 -28.94
CA TYR A 343 21.13 7.31 -28.47
C TYR A 343 21.50 6.78 -27.08
N PHE A 344 20.56 6.10 -26.42
CA PHE A 344 20.75 5.48 -25.09
C PHE A 344 22.08 4.72 -24.94
N LEU A 345 22.39 3.81 -25.87
CA LEU A 345 23.64 3.03 -25.83
C LEU A 345 24.90 3.92 -25.94
N GLN A 346 24.84 5.03 -26.67
CA GLN A 346 25.96 5.97 -26.77
C GLN A 346 26.21 6.70 -25.45
N LEU A 347 25.16 6.99 -24.67
CA LEU A 347 25.31 7.51 -23.30
C LEU A 347 26.02 6.49 -22.41
N GLY A 348 25.65 5.20 -22.53
CA GLY A 348 26.34 4.10 -21.86
C GLY A 348 27.83 4.02 -22.24
N ASN A 349 28.14 4.13 -23.52
CA ASN A 349 29.53 4.13 -24.01
C ASN A 349 30.35 5.33 -23.48
N LEU A 350 29.73 6.51 -23.37
CA LEU A 350 30.37 7.69 -22.78
C LEU A 350 30.69 7.48 -21.29
N ILE A 351 29.74 6.89 -20.55
CA ILE A 351 29.93 6.52 -19.14
C ILE A 351 31.08 5.51 -19.02
N GLU A 352 31.10 4.49 -19.86
CA GLU A 352 32.14 3.46 -19.87
C GLU A 352 33.53 4.04 -20.16
N LYS A 353 33.64 4.89 -21.18
CA LYS A 353 34.90 5.49 -21.63
C LYS A 353 35.49 6.43 -20.58
N HIS A 354 34.65 7.21 -19.91
CA HIS A 354 35.07 8.23 -18.93
C HIS A 354 34.81 7.81 -17.47
N TRP A 355 34.71 6.50 -17.22
CA TRP A 355 34.31 5.95 -15.93
C TRP A 355 35.13 6.50 -14.75
N ASN A 356 36.45 6.33 -14.80
CA ASN A 356 37.33 6.66 -13.67
C ASN A 356 37.33 8.15 -13.34
N GLN A 357 37.23 9.00 -14.35
CA GLN A 357 37.34 10.45 -14.19
C GLN A 357 36.00 11.11 -13.86
N CYS A 358 34.88 10.56 -14.33
CA CYS A 358 33.59 11.25 -14.28
C CYS A 358 32.48 10.51 -13.53
N PHE A 359 32.50 9.18 -13.49
CA PHE A 359 31.29 8.41 -13.12
C PHE A 359 31.50 7.41 -11.98
N LYS A 360 32.73 7.05 -11.64
CA LYS A 360 33.04 6.05 -10.60
C LYS A 360 32.39 6.34 -9.25
N ASN A 361 32.26 7.61 -8.88
CA ASN A 361 31.68 8.03 -7.59
C ASN A 361 30.19 8.38 -7.69
N ILE A 362 29.60 8.34 -8.89
CA ILE A 362 28.18 8.60 -9.11
C ILE A 362 27.38 7.31 -8.99
N PHE A 363 27.95 6.21 -9.49
CA PHE A 363 27.32 4.90 -9.47
C PHE A 363 27.92 4.04 -8.36
N SER A 364 27.06 3.39 -7.56
CA SER A 364 27.46 2.42 -6.53
C SER A 364 27.92 1.10 -7.14
N ARG A 365 27.45 0.78 -8.35
CA ARG A 365 27.84 -0.43 -9.10
C ARG A 365 29.13 -0.22 -9.88
N ASN A 366 29.83 -1.32 -10.14
CA ASN A 366 31.08 -1.28 -10.91
C ASN A 366 30.82 -1.03 -12.41
N LYS A 367 31.89 -0.64 -13.13
CA LYS A 367 31.86 -0.34 -14.56
C LYS A 367 31.25 -1.48 -15.40
N PRO A 368 31.67 -2.75 -15.25
CA PRO A 368 31.07 -3.86 -15.99
C PRO A 368 29.55 -3.99 -15.79
N SER A 369 29.06 -3.86 -14.56
CA SER A 369 27.63 -3.94 -14.27
C SER A 369 26.84 -2.80 -14.91
N ILE A 370 27.33 -1.57 -14.83
CA ILE A 370 26.65 -0.45 -15.52
C ILE A 370 26.61 -0.70 -17.03
N LYS A 371 27.72 -1.12 -17.63
CA LYS A 371 27.77 -1.46 -19.06
C LYS A 371 26.72 -2.52 -19.43
N SER A 372 26.65 -3.62 -18.68
CA SER A 372 25.71 -4.70 -18.99
C SER A 372 24.25 -4.24 -18.90
N TYR A 373 23.90 -3.33 -17.99
CA TYR A 373 22.54 -2.78 -17.93
C TYR A 373 22.18 -2.00 -19.20
N PHE A 374 23.10 -1.18 -19.72
CA PHE A 374 22.85 -0.46 -20.98
C PHE A 374 22.69 -1.41 -22.17
N THR A 375 23.46 -2.50 -22.21
CA THR A 375 23.34 -3.54 -23.24
C THR A 375 21.98 -4.23 -23.16
N ILE A 376 21.62 -4.81 -22.01
CA ILE A 376 20.34 -5.53 -21.82
C ILE A 376 19.14 -4.65 -22.18
N ILE A 377 19.13 -3.40 -21.72
CA ILE A 377 18.03 -2.46 -21.99
C ILE A 377 17.96 -2.07 -23.48
N ASN A 378 19.11 -1.96 -24.15
CA ASN A 378 19.16 -1.59 -25.57
C ASN A 378 18.78 -2.76 -26.48
N ASP A 379 19.16 -3.99 -26.13
CA ASP A 379 18.91 -5.18 -26.95
C ASP A 379 17.41 -5.47 -27.08
N LEU A 380 16.62 -5.11 -26.06
CA LEU A 380 15.17 -5.25 -26.08
C LEU A 380 14.43 -4.06 -26.72
N ARG A 381 15.14 -3.28 -27.56
CA ARG A 381 14.53 -2.31 -28.46
C ARG A 381 13.86 -3.01 -29.66
N CYS A 382 13.05 -4.02 -29.39
CA CYS A 382 12.30 -4.82 -30.36
C CYS A 382 11.04 -4.11 -30.88
N GLU A 383 10.64 -3.00 -30.25
CA GLU A 383 9.50 -2.14 -30.66
C GLU A 383 9.56 -1.74 -32.14
N CYS A 384 10.77 -1.52 -32.69
CA CYS A 384 10.96 -1.09 -34.07
C CYS A 384 10.83 -2.23 -35.11
N HIS A 385 10.80 -3.49 -34.66
CA HIS A 385 10.77 -4.67 -35.51
C HIS A 385 9.61 -5.64 -35.19
N ALA A 386 8.72 -5.28 -34.26
CA ALA A 386 7.58 -6.08 -33.81
C ALA A 386 7.94 -7.52 -33.38
N ALA A 387 9.17 -7.73 -32.90
CA ALA A 387 9.60 -9.03 -32.42
C ALA A 387 8.98 -9.31 -31.04
N PRO A 388 8.44 -10.53 -30.81
CA PRO A 388 7.88 -10.90 -29.51
C PRO A 388 8.96 -10.86 -28.43
N VAL A 389 8.58 -10.53 -27.20
CA VAL A 389 9.49 -10.47 -26.05
C VAL A 389 9.13 -11.57 -25.06
N SER A 390 10.07 -12.46 -24.75
CA SER A 390 9.86 -13.55 -23.80
C SER A 390 9.73 -13.03 -22.36
N ASP A 391 9.20 -13.85 -21.46
CA ASP A 391 9.10 -13.47 -20.05
C ASP A 391 10.47 -13.39 -19.38
N GLU A 392 11.42 -14.25 -19.76
CA GLU A 392 12.81 -14.22 -19.27
C GLU A 392 13.54 -12.95 -19.74
N GLU A 393 13.27 -12.50 -20.96
CA GLU A 393 13.76 -11.23 -21.49
C GLU A 393 13.21 -10.04 -20.70
N MET A 394 11.91 -10.04 -20.41
CA MET A 394 11.27 -9.02 -19.57
C MET A 394 11.82 -9.00 -18.15
N ASP A 395 12.07 -10.16 -17.54
CA ASP A 395 12.66 -10.23 -16.21
C ASP A 395 14.09 -9.70 -16.19
N SER A 396 14.88 -10.03 -17.20
CA SER A 396 16.23 -9.49 -17.41
C SER A 396 16.20 -7.97 -17.57
N PHE A 397 15.27 -7.45 -18.39
CA PHE A 397 15.02 -6.02 -18.55
C PHE A 397 14.67 -5.36 -17.23
N ARG A 398 13.66 -5.87 -16.53
CA ARG A 398 13.16 -5.30 -15.26
C ARG A 398 14.25 -5.29 -14.20
N GLY A 399 15.07 -6.35 -14.13
CA GLY A 399 16.21 -6.44 -13.22
C GLY A 399 17.28 -5.37 -13.49
N ALA A 400 17.69 -5.21 -14.76
CA ALA A 400 18.64 -4.18 -15.18
C ALA A 400 18.08 -2.77 -14.97
N MET A 401 16.85 -2.52 -15.43
CA MET A 401 16.17 -1.23 -15.38
C MET A 401 15.95 -0.78 -13.94
N ARG A 402 15.47 -1.65 -13.05
CA ARG A 402 15.26 -1.34 -11.62
C ARG A 402 16.55 -0.88 -10.96
N THR A 403 17.67 -1.54 -11.27
CA THR A 403 18.98 -1.17 -10.70
C THR A 403 19.46 0.15 -11.27
N LEU A 404 19.38 0.34 -12.59
CA LEU A 404 19.79 1.58 -13.25
C LEU A 404 18.95 2.80 -12.79
N GLU A 405 17.63 2.65 -12.66
CA GLU A 405 16.73 3.68 -12.14
C GLU A 405 17.13 4.08 -10.71
N LYS A 406 17.47 3.11 -9.84
CA LYS A 406 17.94 3.37 -8.48
C LYS A 406 19.22 4.21 -8.49
N GLU A 407 20.22 3.80 -9.27
CA GLU A 407 21.49 4.54 -9.39
C GLU A 407 21.29 5.97 -9.88
N VAL A 408 20.47 6.13 -10.93
CA VAL A 408 20.18 7.44 -11.53
C VAL A 408 19.41 8.33 -10.55
N ASN A 409 18.44 7.80 -9.80
CA ASN A 409 17.64 8.57 -8.84
C ASN A 409 18.45 9.00 -7.61
N SER A 410 19.40 8.19 -7.15
CA SER A 410 20.31 8.58 -6.06
C SER A 410 21.06 9.87 -6.38
N TYR A 411 21.50 10.06 -7.62
CA TYR A 411 22.17 11.30 -8.04
C TYR A 411 21.32 12.57 -7.87
N PHE A 412 20.00 12.49 -8.07
CA PHE A 412 19.09 13.64 -7.93
C PHE A 412 18.53 13.83 -6.52
N SER A 413 18.85 12.90 -5.61
CA SER A 413 18.37 12.93 -4.23
C SER A 413 19.41 13.50 -3.26
N CYS A 414 20.59 13.86 -3.77
CA CYS A 414 21.70 14.48 -3.04
C CYS A 414 21.73 16.00 -3.22
#